data_AF-A0A1F5KD83-F1
#
_entry.id   AF-A0A1F5KD83-F1
#
_cell.length_a   1.000
_cell.length_b   1.000
_cell.length_c   1.000
_cell.angle_alpha   90.00
_cell.angle_beta   90.00
_cell.angle_gamma   90.00
#
_symmetry.space_group_name_H-M   'P 1'
#
loop_
_entity.id
_entity.type
_entity.pdbx_description
1 polymer ?
#
loop_
_entity_poly.entity_id
_entity_poly.type
_entity_poly.pdbx_seq_one_letter_code
_entity_poly.pdbx_strand_id
1 'polypeptide(L)' 'MKALHMAAYILLWVGGLNWGLWGLLNMNLVETLLGMDLAKFVYILVGVATVYVIATHMKDCKVCAKS' A
#
# COMPACT_ATOMS: atom_id res chain seq x y z
N MET A 1 17.02 -1.03 -2.62
CA MET A 1 17.15 -1.75 -1.33
C MET A 1 16.06 -2.82 -1.25
N LYS A 2 16.41 -4.11 -1.23
CA LYS A 2 15.42 -5.22 -1.28
C LYS A 2 14.38 -5.12 -0.16
N ALA A 3 14.80 -4.81 1.07
CA ALA A 3 13.91 -4.68 2.22
C ALA A 3 12.88 -3.56 2.06
N LEU A 4 13.30 -2.37 1.58
CA LEU A 4 12.40 -1.24 1.37
C LEU A 4 11.35 -1.52 0.29
N HIS A 5 11.76 -2.18 -0.80
CA HIS A 5 10.84 -2.61 -1.85
C HIS A 5 9.79 -3.60 -1.30
N MET A 6 10.20 -4.63 -0.54
CA MET A 6 9.26 -5.57 0.07
C MET A 6 8.30 -4.89 1.05
N ALA A 7 8.81 -4.01 1.91
CA ALA A 7 7.98 -3.27 2.87
C ALA A 7 6.93 -2.39 2.17
N ALA A 8 7.32 -1.69 1.10
CA ALA A 8 6.40 -0.85 0.34
C ALA A 8 5.28 -1.67 -0.33
N TYR A 9 5.59 -2.84 -0.89
CA TYR A 9 4.58 -3.71 -1.50
C TYR A 9 3.64 -4.34 -0.46
N ILE A 10 4.13 -4.71 0.72
CA ILE A 10 3.26 -5.19 1.82
C ILE A 10 2.26 -4.09 2.21
N LEU A 11 2.73 -2.85 2.39
CA LEU A 11 1.84 -1.72 2.68
C LEU A 11 0.81 -1.49 1.57
N LEU A 12 1.22 -1.57 0.30
CA LEU A 12 0.30 -1.47 -0.84
C LEU A 12 -0.76 -2.59 -0.85
N TRP A 13 -0.39 -3.82 -0.51
CA TRP A 13 -1.36 -4.92 -0.40
C TRP A 13 -2.35 -4.69 0.74
N VAL A 14 -1.88 -4.24 1.90
CA VAL A 14 -2.75 -3.87 3.03
C VAL A 14 -3.71 -2.76 2.62
N GLY A 15 -3.20 -1.70 1.97
CA GLY A 15 -4.02 -0.59 1.47
C GLY A 15 -5.05 -1.04 0.43
N GLY A 16 -4.62 -1.81 -0.58
CA GLY A 16 -5.50 -2.30 -1.64
C GLY A 16 -6.60 -3.24 -1.12
N LEU A 17 -6.28 -4.14 -0.19
CA LEU A 17 -7.27 -5.00 0.46
C LEU A 17 -8.26 -4.19 1.30
N ASN A 18 -7.79 -3.18 2.04
CA ASN A 18 -8.67 -2.31 2.83
C ASN A 18 -9.67 -1.55 1.95
N TRP A 19 -9.19 -0.94 0.86
CA TRP A 19 -10.05 -0.26 -0.12
C TRP A 19 -11.03 -1.21 -0.79
N GLY A 20 -10.61 -2.42 -1.13
CA GLY A 20 -11.49 -3.46 -1.69
C GLY A 20 -12.61 -3.87 -0.73
N LEU A 21 -12.28 -4.09 0.54
CA LEU A 21 -13.28 -4.41 1.58
C LEU A 21 -14.23 -3.26 1.86
N TRP A 22 -13.73 -2.02 1.86
CA TRP A 22 -14.58 -0.84 1.99
C TRP A 22 -15.54 -0.71 0.81
N GLY A 23 -15.07 -0.90 -0.43
CA GLY A 23 -15.91 -0.83 -1.61
C GLY A 23 -16.96 -1.95 -1.71
N LEU A 24 -16.63 -3.17 -1.26
CA LEU A 24 -17.53 -4.32 -1.36
C LEU A 24 -18.52 -4.42 -0.18
N LEU A 25 -18.05 -4.15 1.03
CA LEU A 25 -18.78 -4.45 2.27
C LEU A 25 -18.99 -3.22 3.15
N ASN A 26 -18.51 -2.02 2.75
CA ASN A 26 -18.43 -0.83 3.60
C ASN A 26 -17.64 -1.10 4.91
N MET A 27 -16.73 -2.07 4.89
CA MET A 27 -15.94 -2.48 6.04
C MET A 27 -14.53 -1.90 5.96
N ASN A 28 -14.15 -1.13 6.97
CA ASN A 28 -12.79 -0.62 7.10
C ASN A 28 -11.95 -1.55 7.98
N LEU A 29 -11.24 -2.50 7.38
CA LEU A 29 -10.49 -3.53 8.09
C LEU A 29 -9.37 -2.94 8.97
N VAL A 30 -8.59 -2.01 8.41
CA VAL A 30 -7.43 -1.42 9.13
C VAL A 30 -7.90 -0.65 10.36
N GLU A 31 -8.96 0.15 10.22
CA GLU A 31 -9.58 0.86 11.34
C GLU A 31 -10.20 -0.09 12.37
N THR A 32 -10.88 -1.15 11.92
CA THR A 32 -11.50 -2.15 12.82
C THR A 32 -10.46 -2.88 13.67
N LEU A 33 -9.29 -3.19 13.12
CA LEU A 33 -8.24 -3.94 13.83
C LEU A 33 -7.36 -3.06 14.73
N LEU A 34 -7.06 -1.84 14.30
CA LEU A 34 -6.04 -0.99 14.92
C LEU A 34 -6.60 0.26 15.61
N GLY A 35 -7.88 0.56 15.42
CA GLY A 35 -8.50 1.83 15.82
C GLY A 35 -8.15 2.98 14.87
N MET A 36 -8.91 4.06 14.98
CA MET A 36 -8.85 5.19 14.03
C MET A 36 -7.47 5.88 13.99
N ASP A 37 -6.84 6.13 15.13
CA ASP A 37 -5.59 6.90 15.18
C ASP A 37 -4.41 6.13 14.58
N LEU A 38 -4.31 4.84 14.89
CA LEU A 38 -3.28 3.98 14.33
C LEU A 38 -3.55 3.67 12.85
N ALA A 39 -4.82 3.55 12.45
CA ALA A 39 -5.20 3.41 11.05
C ALA A 39 -4.80 4.62 10.20
N LYS A 40 -4.98 5.85 10.69
CA LYS A 40 -4.50 7.06 10.02
C LYS A 40 -2.99 7.01 9.78
N PHE A 41 -2.23 6.56 10.77
CA PHE A 41 -0.78 6.37 10.62
C PHE A 41 -0.44 5.33 9.53
N VAL A 42 -1.15 4.19 9.51
CA VAL A 42 -0.99 3.19 8.45
C VAL A 42 -1.32 3.78 7.08
N TYR A 43 -2.39 4.58 6.93
CA TYR A 43 -2.75 5.20 5.66
C TYR A 43 -1.69 6.19 5.17
N ILE A 44 -1.05 6.93 6.07
CA ILE A 44 0.09 7.78 5.72
C ILE A 44 1.25 6.92 5.19
N LEU A 45 1.57 5.80 5.86
CA LEU A 45 2.62 4.88 5.40
C LEU A 45 2.30 4.25 4.04
N VAL A 46 1.04 3.87 3.80
CA VAL A 46 0.58 3.39 2.48
C VAL A 46 0.75 4.47 1.41
N GLY A 47 0.42 5.73 1.71
CA GLY A 47 0.64 6.86 0.80
C GLY A 47 2.12 7.03 0.44
N VAL A 48 3.01 7.03 1.45
CA VAL A 48 4.46 7.11 1.24
C VAL A 48 5.00 5.92 0.44
N ALA A 49 4.54 4.70 0.74
CA ALA A 49 4.91 3.50 0.00
C ALA A 49 4.48 3.58 -1.47
N THR A 50 3.29 4.14 -1.73
CA THR A 50 2.78 4.36 -3.08
C THR A 50 3.69 5.31 -3.87
N VAL A 51 4.06 6.45 -3.28
CA VAL A 51 5.00 7.40 -3.91
C VAL A 51 6.34 6.74 -4.20
N TYR A 52 6.89 5.95 -3.26
CA TYR A 52 8.13 5.22 -3.45
C TYR A 52 8.04 4.24 -4.64
N VAL A 53 6.99 3.40 -4.69
CA VAL A 53 6.82 2.43 -5.77
C VAL A 53 6.59 3.11 -7.12
N ILE A 54 5.87 4.23 -7.18
CA ILE A 54 5.74 5.02 -8.42
C ILE A 54 7.11 5.51 -8.88
N ALA A 55 7.92 6.06 -7.96
CA ALA A 55 9.25 6.58 -8.27
C ALA A 55 10.25 5.50 -8.71
N THR A 56 10.09 4.25 -8.23
CA THR A 56 10.97 3.13 -8.61
C THR A 56 10.38 2.19 -9.65
N HIS A 57 9.13 2.40 -10.06
CA HIS A 57 8.34 1.46 -10.86
C HIS A 57 9.06 0.96 -12.11
N MET A 58 9.59 1.87 -12.92
CA MET A 58 10.24 1.52 -14.19
C MET A 58 11.53 0.72 -14.00
N LYS A 59 12.17 0.78 -12.84
CA LYS A 59 13.36 -0.01 -12.52
C LYS A 59 13.01 -1.41 -12.04
N ASP A 60 11.89 -1.54 -11.33
CA ASP A 60 11.48 -2.78 -10.68
C ASP A 60 10.57 -3.65 -11.59
N CYS A 61 9.76 -3.03 -12.45
CA CYS A 61 8.78 -3.73 -13.31
C CYS A 61 9.37 -4.11 -14.68
N LYS A 62 9.62 -5.40 -14.91
CA LYS A 62 10.19 -5.91 -16.18
C LYS A 62 9.28 -5.73 -17.40
N VAL A 63 7.97 -5.59 -17.21
CA VAL A 63 7.01 -5.37 -18.30
C VAL A 63 7.11 -3.92 -18.76
N CYS A 64 7.02 -2.98 -17.82
CA CYS A 64 7.07 -1.55 -18.11
C CYS A 64 8.47 -1.05 -18.47
N ALA A 65 9.53 -1.69 -17.97
CA ALA A 65 10.92 -1.35 -18.29
C ALA A 65 11.33 -1.61 -19.74
N LYS A 66 10.59 -2.48 -20.46
CA LYS A 66 10.88 -2.87 -21.85
C LYS A 66 10.11 -2.04 -22.88
N SER A 67 9.30 -1.08 -22.43
CA SER A 67 8.46 -0.23 -23.27
C SER A 67 9.18 1.05 -23.67
#